data_AF-A0A0G0XEU2-F1
#
_entry.id   AF-A0A0G0XEU2-F1
#
_cell.length_a   1.000
_cell.length_b   1.000
_cell.length_c   1.000
_cell.angle_alpha   90.00
_cell.angle_beta   90.00
_cell.angle_gamma   90.00
#
_symmetry.space_group_name_H-M   'P 1'
#
loop_
_entity.id
_entity.type
_entity.pdbx_description
1 polymer ?
#
loop_
_entity_poly.entity_id
_entity_poly.type
_entity_poly.pdbx_seq_one_letter_code
_entity_poly.pdbx_strand_id
1 'polypeptide(L)'
;MLFVFGKPDYYSFWMKDMKFPIDIIFINGDKVVKIYHNVPTPPQSGGLAVYQTPQPADRVLEINAGLSKKYNFKEGDKVKIENI
;
A
#
# COMPACT_ATOMS: atom_id res chain seq x y z
N MET A 1 -4.67 7.66 2.26
CA MET A 1 -5.28 7.11 3.49
C MET A 1 -4.22 6.32 4.24
N LEU A 2 -4.15 6.40 5.57
CA LEU A 2 -3.19 5.64 6.38
C LEU A 2 -3.93 4.62 7.24
N PHE A 3 -3.57 3.35 7.11
CA PHE A 3 -4.03 2.26 7.97
C PHE A 3 -2.93 1.93 8.97
N VAL A 4 -3.28 1.88 10.25
CA VAL A 4 -2.38 1.55 11.36
C VAL A 4 -2.88 0.29 12.04
N PHE A 5 -2.01 -0.72 12.13
CA PHE A 5 -2.34 -1.99 12.75
C PHE A 5 -1.68 -2.12 14.13
N GLY A 6 -2.31 -2.88 15.03
CA GLY A 6 -1.81 -3.06 16.40
C GLY A 6 -0.56 -3.94 16.51
N LYS A 7 -0.20 -4.69 15.46
CA LYS A 7 1.00 -5.52 15.39
C LYS A 7 1.48 -5.66 13.94
N PRO A 8 2.80 -5.84 13.70
CA PRO A 8 3.30 -6.23 12.40
C PRO A 8 2.77 -7.60 11.98
N ASP A 9 2.18 -7.71 10.78
CA ASP A 9 1.67 -8.99 10.24
C ASP A 9 1.63 -8.96 8.69
N TYR A 10 1.27 -10.08 8.08
CA TYR A 10 1.10 -10.23 6.63
C TYR A 10 -0.27 -9.73 6.17
N TYR A 11 -0.44 -8.40 6.16
CA TYR A 11 -1.68 -7.77 5.71
C TYR A 11 -1.86 -7.86 4.19
N SER A 12 -3.13 -7.95 3.79
CA SER A 12 -3.58 -8.05 2.40
C SER A 12 -4.60 -6.97 2.10
N PHE A 13 -4.48 -6.36 0.93
CA PHE A 13 -5.42 -5.39 0.40
C PHE A 13 -6.00 -5.89 -0.92
N TRP A 14 -7.19 -5.42 -1.24
CA TRP A 14 -7.83 -5.61 -2.54
C TRP A 14 -8.46 -4.31 -2.99
N MET A 15 -8.90 -4.25 -4.23
CA MET A 15 -9.50 -3.03 -4.80
C MET A 15 -11.03 -3.10 -4.87
N LYS A 16 -11.67 -4.02 -4.12
CA LYS A 16 -13.13 -4.20 -4.18
C LYS A 16 -13.84 -2.85 -4.03
N ASP A 17 -14.73 -2.55 -4.97
CA ASP A 17 -15.52 -1.32 -5.04
C ASP A 17 -14.72 0.00 -5.23
N MET A 18 -13.39 -0.06 -5.41
CA MET A 18 -12.60 1.13 -5.73
C MET A 18 -12.86 1.64 -7.14
N LYS A 19 -13.04 2.96 -7.25
CA LYS A 19 -13.42 3.67 -8.48
C LYS A 19 -12.27 4.33 -9.21
N PHE A 20 -11.07 4.33 -8.63
CA PHE A 20 -9.86 4.90 -9.20
C PHE A 20 -8.63 4.09 -8.76
N PRO A 21 -7.55 4.11 -9.54
CA PRO A 21 -6.32 3.42 -9.20
C PRO A 21 -5.56 4.14 -8.07
N ILE A 22 -4.83 3.37 -7.27
CA ILE A 22 -4.00 3.86 -6.17
C ILE A 22 -2.60 3.25 -6.20
N ASP A 23 -1.66 3.85 -5.48
CA ASP A 23 -0.46 3.14 -5.05
C ASP A 23 -0.68 2.63 -3.62
N ILE A 24 -0.30 1.39 -3.34
CA ILE A 24 -0.37 0.77 -2.00
C ILE A 24 1.05 0.59 -1.46
N ILE A 25 1.35 1.23 -0.33
CA ILE A 25 2.68 1.24 0.27
C ILE A 25 2.60 0.58 1.64
N PHE A 26 3.22 -0.60 1.78
CA PHE A 26 3.35 -1.29 3.06
C PHE A 26 4.58 -0.78 3.80
N ILE A 27 4.43 -0.55 5.10
CA ILE A 27 5.45 -0.01 5.99
C ILE A 27 5.60 -0.95 7.19
N ASN A 28 6.83 -1.20 7.62
CA ASN A 28 7.14 -1.88 8.87
C ASN A 28 8.11 -1.03 9.69
N GLY A 29 7.67 -0.56 10.86
CA GLY A 29 8.46 0.41 11.62
C GLY A 29 8.70 1.68 10.79
N ASP A 30 9.95 2.09 10.67
CA ASP A 30 10.32 3.27 9.90
C ASP A 30 10.65 2.96 8.42
N LYS A 31 10.30 1.78 7.89
CA LYS A 31 10.77 1.34 6.57
C LYS A 31 9.65 0.96 5.63
N VAL A 32 9.72 1.41 4.39
CA VAL A 32 8.88 0.88 3.29
C VAL A 32 9.30 -0.55 2.98
N VAL A 33 8.36 -1.49 3.04
CA VAL A 33 8.62 -2.92 2.80
C VAL A 33 8.10 -3.43 1.48
N LYS A 34 7.07 -2.78 0.91
CA LYS A 34 6.53 -3.13 -0.40
C LYS A 34 5.81 -1.93 -0.99
N ILE A 35 5.95 -1.74 -2.30
CA ILE A 35 5.13 -0.81 -3.06
C ILE A 35 4.43 -1.56 -4.18
N TYR A 36 3.10 -1.43 -4.25
CA TYR A 36 2.32 -1.77 -5.44
C TYR A 36 1.94 -0.48 -6.14
N HIS A 37 2.51 -0.29 -7.33
CA HIS A 37 2.29 0.92 -8.14
C HIS A 37 1.10 0.75 -9.07
N ASN A 38 0.32 1.82 -9.24
CA ASN A 38 -0.79 1.92 -10.20
C ASN A 38 -1.73 0.71 -10.13
N VAL A 39 -2.13 0.36 -8.91
CA VAL A 39 -3.05 -0.75 -8.67
C VAL A 39 -4.38 -0.43 -9.35
N PRO A 40 -4.84 -1.25 -10.33
CA PRO A 40 -6.03 -0.94 -11.10
C PRO A 40 -7.31 -1.14 -10.30
N THR A 41 -8.38 -0.47 -10.72
CA THR A 41 -9.73 -0.81 -10.24
C THR A 41 -10.10 -2.25 -10.61
N PRO A 42 -11.04 -2.89 -9.89
CA PRO A 42 -11.47 -4.24 -10.21
C PRO A 42 -11.97 -4.36 -11.66
N PRO A 43 -11.70 -5.48 -12.34
CA PRO A 43 -12.28 -5.75 -13.65
C PRO A 43 -13.80 -5.95 -13.53
N GLN A 44 -14.54 -5.52 -14.56
CA GLN A 44 -16.00 -5.70 -14.60
C GLN A 44 -16.43 -7.17 -14.64
N SER A 45 -15.57 -8.05 -15.19
CA SER A 45 -15.79 -9.50 -15.26
C SER A 45 -15.73 -10.20 -13.90
N GLY A 46 -15.41 -9.48 -12.82
CA GLY A 46 -15.11 -10.06 -11.53
C GLY A 46 -13.69 -10.62 -11.43
N GLY A 47 -13.35 -11.13 -10.25
CA GLY A 47 -11.99 -11.54 -9.88
C GLY A 47 -11.22 -10.39 -9.22
N LEU A 48 -10.96 -10.53 -7.91
CA LEU A 48 -10.22 -9.55 -7.14
C LEU A 48 -8.79 -10.02 -6.96
N ALA A 49 -7.84 -9.24 -7.47
CA ALA A 49 -6.45 -9.40 -7.11
C ALA A 49 -6.26 -9.05 -5.63
N VAL A 50 -5.37 -9.80 -4.97
CA VAL A 50 -4.96 -9.58 -3.59
C VAL A 50 -3.52 -9.10 -3.59
N TYR A 51 -3.29 -7.97 -2.94
CA TYR A 51 -1.99 -7.32 -2.79
C TYR A 51 -1.53 -7.53 -1.36
N GLN A 52 -0.63 -8.48 -1.16
CA GLN A 52 -0.16 -8.90 0.16
C GLN A 52 1.28 -8.46 0.38
N THR A 53 1.61 -7.99 1.59
CA THR A 53 3.00 -7.71 1.92
C THR A 53 3.86 -8.98 1.94
N PRO A 54 5.09 -8.98 1.37
CA PRO A 54 5.98 -10.15 1.37
C PRO A 54 6.66 -10.39 2.73
N GLN A 55 6.59 -9.42 3.64
CA GLN A 55 7.13 -9.47 4.98
C GLN A 55 6.22 -8.69 5.94
N PRO A 56 6.27 -8.90 7.27
CA PRO A 56 5.38 -8.22 8.20
C PRO A 56 5.40 -6.70 7.99
N ALA A 57 4.22 -6.08 8.04
CA ALA A 57 4.01 -4.64 7.95
C ALA A 57 3.13 -4.22 9.13
N ASP A 58 3.35 -3.05 9.71
CA ASP A 58 2.52 -2.48 10.79
C ASP A 58 1.62 -1.33 10.30
N ARG A 59 1.86 -0.84 9.07
CA ARG A 59 1.11 0.25 8.45
C ARG A 59 0.96 0.05 6.95
N VAL A 60 -0.11 0.60 6.39
CA VAL A 60 -0.33 0.73 4.94
C VAL A 60 -0.72 2.15 4.59
N LEU A 61 0.00 2.76 3.65
CA LEU A 61 -0.29 4.07 3.11
C LEU A 61 -0.83 3.92 1.67
N GLU A 62 -2.05 4.38 1.46
CA GLU A 62 -2.67 4.51 0.13
C GLU A 62 -2.54 5.95 -0.35
N ILE A 63 -2.06 6.13 -1.58
CA ILE A 63 -1.96 7.43 -2.25
C ILE A 63 -2.48 7.33 -3.69
N ASN A 64 -2.73 8.49 -4.32
CA ASN A 64 -3.14 8.53 -5.73
C ASN A 64 -2.12 7.78 -6.61
N ALA A 65 -2.63 7.00 -7.58
CA ALA A 65 -1.79 6.21 -8.47
C ALA A 65 -0.71 7.02 -9.16
N GLY A 66 0.48 6.43 -9.25
CA GLY A 66 1.64 7.01 -9.93
C GLY A 66 2.43 8.02 -9.12
N LEU A 67 1.95 8.47 -7.95
CA LEU A 67 2.69 9.40 -7.10
C LEU A 67 3.96 8.77 -6.53
N SER A 68 3.93 7.49 -6.15
CA SER A 68 5.13 6.80 -5.65
C SER A 68 6.24 6.77 -6.71
N LYS A 69 5.91 6.56 -7.99
CA LYS A 69 6.88 6.65 -9.09
C LYS A 69 7.31 8.09 -9.35
N LYS A 70 6.36 9.04 -9.37
CA LYS A 70 6.63 10.47 -9.61
C LYS A 70 7.63 11.04 -8.59
N TYR A 71 7.49 10.65 -7.33
CA TYR A 71 8.36 11.09 -6.24
C TYR A 71 9.49 10.10 -5.92
N ASN A 72 9.65 9.05 -6.75
CA ASN A 72 10.73 8.07 -6.65
C ASN A 72 10.83 7.37 -5.28
N PHE A 73 9.68 7.02 -4.70
CA PHE A 73 9.62 6.18 -3.51
C PHE A 73 10.11 4.77 -3.83
N LYS A 74 10.89 4.19 -2.92
CA LYS A 74 11.50 2.88 -3.07
C LYS A 74 11.26 2.00 -1.86
N GLU A 75 11.22 0.70 -2.12
CA GLU A 75 11.33 -0.28 -1.04
C GLU A 75 12.66 -0.07 -0.30
N GLY A 76 12.58 0.03 1.02
CA GLY A 76 13.71 0.35 1.89
C GLY A 76 13.83 1.81 2.30
N ASP A 77 13.07 2.73 1.69
CA ASP A 77 13.04 4.13 2.12
C ASP A 77 12.58 4.27 3.57
N LYS A 78 13.11 5.30 4.24
CA LYS A 78 12.70 5.65 5.59
C LYS A 78 11.42 6.47 5.59
N VAL A 79 10.50 6.12 6.48
CA VAL A 79 9.23 6.80 6.69
C VAL A 79 9.21 7.40 8.09
N LYS A 80 8.95 8.69 8.16
CA LYS A 80 8.61 9.38 9.40
C LYS A 80 7.16 9.79 9.31
N ILE A 81 6.36 9.39 10.30
CA ILE A 81 4.98 9.85 10.43
C ILE A 81 4.87 10.59 11.75
N GLU A 82 4.30 11.79 11.69
CA GLU A 82 4.15 12.69 12.81
C GLU A 82 2.66 12.97 13.01
N ASN A 83 2.25 13.11 14.28
CA ASN A 83 0.88 13.49 14.65
C ASN A 83 -0.21 12.51 14.18
N ILE A 84 -0.01 11.20 14.40
CA ILE A 84 -1.04 10.15 14.25
C ILE A 84 -1.88 10.07 15.53
#